data_AF-A0A933JNG9-F1
#
_entry.id   AF-A0A933JNG9-F1
#
_cell.length_a   1.000
_cell.length_b   1.000
_cell.length_c   1.000
_cell.angle_alpha   90.00
_cell.angle_beta   90.00
_cell.angle_gamma   90.00
#
_symmetry.space_group_name_H-M   'P 1'
#
loop_
_entity.id
_entity.type
_entity.pdbx_description
1 polymer ?
#
loop_
_entity_poly.entity_id
_entity_poly.type
_entity_poly.pdbx_seq_one_letter_code
_entity_poly.pdbx_strand_id
1 'polypeptide(L)'
;MLRPPDELEAEKAASARTRALFRAVPDPPARGWPLRLLRRGVREVLWVVITIMDLGRRFGAWLFRSEYVRAGTCHKRGVCCEHILLEWSPWFDRFPWLARLFMWKMTRIYSFFDRGYAWELEGGLVARVLGCHALRPDGSCGDYRLRPLICRAYPELPIIGKPLVHKGCGFSFVRRDGKEEIAESVPTARTNDLVVLRKRAGVDPLG
;
A
#
# COMPACT_ATOMS: atom_id res chain seq x y z
N MET A 1 -3.17 17.96 34.81
CA MET A 1 -2.17 17.01 35.34
C MET A 1 -1.17 16.71 34.23
N LEU A 2 0.07 17.17 34.37
CA LEU A 2 1.14 16.89 33.41
C LEU A 2 1.73 15.52 33.75
N ARG A 3 1.86 14.62 32.76
CA ARG A 3 2.54 13.33 32.96
C ARG A 3 4.01 13.58 33.31
N PRO A 4 4.60 12.76 34.20
CA PRO A 4 6.00 12.88 34.56
C PRO A 4 6.90 12.58 33.33
N PRO A 5 8.07 13.23 33.22
CA PRO A 5 8.88 13.22 32.00
C PRO A 5 9.46 11.84 31.63
N ASP A 6 9.68 10.98 32.62
CA ASP A 6 10.12 9.59 32.48
C ASP A 6 9.09 8.69 31.78
N GLU A 7 7.79 8.85 32.08
CA GLU A 7 6.72 8.17 31.35
C GLU A 7 6.69 8.57 29.87
N LEU A 8 6.93 9.86 29.58
CA LEU A 8 6.91 10.37 28.20
C LEU A 8 8.10 9.83 27.38
N GLU A 9 9.26 9.68 27.99
CA GLU A 9 10.44 9.07 27.35
C GLU A 9 10.25 7.57 27.12
N ALA A 10 9.67 6.85 28.09
CA ALA A 10 9.32 5.45 27.94
C ALA A 10 8.29 5.24 26.82
N GLU A 11 7.28 6.09 26.72
CA GLU A 11 6.25 6.04 25.67
C GLU A 11 6.85 6.33 24.27
N LYS A 12 7.77 7.31 24.18
CA LYS A 12 8.54 7.58 22.95
C LYS A 12 9.43 6.40 22.56
N ALA A 13 10.13 5.79 23.51
CA ALA A 13 11.00 4.64 23.26
C ALA A 13 10.20 3.40 22.86
N ALA A 14 9.04 3.16 23.50
CA ALA A 14 8.11 2.09 23.14
C ALA A 14 7.53 2.31 21.74
N SER A 15 7.09 3.53 21.43
CA SER A 15 6.61 3.90 20.08
C SER A 15 7.71 3.75 19.02
N ALA A 16 8.95 4.10 19.34
CA ALA A 16 10.10 3.92 18.46
C ALA A 16 10.43 2.43 18.22
N ARG A 17 10.41 1.59 19.27
CA ARG A 17 10.59 0.14 19.14
C ARG A 17 9.48 -0.51 18.33
N THR A 18 8.23 -0.14 18.59
CA THR A 18 7.07 -0.63 17.84
C THR A 18 7.16 -0.20 16.37
N ARG A 19 7.54 1.05 16.08
CA ARG A 19 7.83 1.50 14.71
C ARG A 19 8.98 0.72 14.07
N ALA A 20 10.05 0.42 14.82
CA ALA A 20 11.17 -0.36 14.31
C ALA A 20 10.75 -1.80 13.98
N LEU A 21 9.93 -2.44 14.81
CA LEU A 21 9.34 -3.75 14.56
C LEU A 21 8.43 -3.74 13.33
N PHE A 22 7.53 -2.77 13.20
CA PHE A 22 6.70 -2.63 12.01
C PHE A 22 7.49 -2.28 10.74
N ARG A 23 8.68 -1.68 10.90
CA ARG A 23 9.61 -1.39 9.80
C ARG A 23 10.60 -2.51 9.52
N ALA A 24 10.58 -3.62 10.27
CA ALA A 24 11.41 -4.77 9.97
C ALA A 24 10.97 -5.35 8.63
N VAL A 25 11.73 -5.00 7.58
CA VAL A 25 11.53 -5.52 6.23
C VAL A 25 12.12 -6.93 6.23
N PRO A 26 11.33 -7.98 5.98
CA PRO A 26 11.89 -9.32 5.87
C PRO A 26 12.92 -9.36 4.74
N ASP A 27 13.94 -10.20 4.89
CA ASP A 27 14.97 -10.31 3.85
C ASP A 27 14.33 -10.72 2.51
N PRO A 28 14.70 -10.05 1.41
CA PRO A 28 14.18 -10.42 0.11
C PRO A 28 14.61 -11.86 -0.22
N PRO A 29 13.75 -12.68 -0.82
CA PRO A 29 14.08 -14.07 -1.10
C PRO A 29 15.35 -14.19 -1.95
N ALA A 30 16.20 -15.17 -1.61
CA ALA A 30 17.49 -15.40 -2.26
C ALA A 30 17.35 -15.47 -3.79
N ARG A 31 18.22 -14.73 -4.50
CA ARG A 31 18.15 -14.53 -5.96
C ARG A 31 19.23 -15.35 -6.67
N GLY A 32 18.82 -16.41 -7.36
CA GLY A 32 19.71 -17.17 -8.24
C GLY A 32 20.22 -16.35 -9.43
N TRP A 33 21.47 -16.61 -9.85
CA TRP A 33 22.12 -15.99 -11.01
C TRP A 33 21.38 -16.17 -12.36
N PRO A 34 20.80 -17.35 -12.71
CA PRO A 34 20.12 -17.53 -14.00
C PRO A 34 18.82 -16.74 -14.11
N LEU A 35 18.19 -16.37 -12.98
CA LEU A 35 17.00 -15.52 -12.98
C LEU A 35 17.30 -14.08 -13.38
N ARG A 36 18.55 -13.59 -13.34
CA ARG A 36 18.85 -12.17 -13.65
C ARG A 36 18.71 -11.84 -15.14
N LEU A 37 19.18 -12.73 -16.02
CA LEU A 37 19.03 -12.56 -17.48
C LEU A 37 17.57 -12.74 -17.89
N LEU A 38 16.91 -13.78 -17.37
CA LEU A 38 15.46 -13.98 -17.58
C LEU A 38 14.69 -12.75 -17.12
N ARG A 39 15.05 -12.14 -15.98
CA ARG A 39 14.46 -10.88 -15.51
C ARG A 39 14.67 -9.74 -16.49
N ARG A 40 15.80 -9.66 -17.18
CA ARG A 40 16.07 -8.57 -18.13
C ARG A 40 15.14 -8.69 -19.34
N GLY A 41 15.02 -9.89 -19.92
CA GLY A 41 14.07 -10.17 -21.00
C GLY A 41 12.62 -9.96 -20.56
N VAL A 42 12.22 -10.57 -19.44
CA VAL A 42 10.89 -10.40 -18.85
C VAL A 42 10.62 -8.93 -18.53
N ARG A 43 11.62 -8.15 -18.09
CA ARG A 43 11.46 -6.73 -17.77
C ARG A 43 11.18 -5.89 -19.01
N GLU A 44 11.89 -6.10 -20.12
CA GLU A 44 11.61 -5.35 -21.35
C GLU A 44 10.22 -5.70 -21.89
N VAL A 45 9.85 -6.98 -21.90
CA VAL A 45 8.50 -7.44 -22.27
C VAL A 45 7.44 -6.83 -21.35
N LEU A 46 7.65 -6.89 -20.04
CA LEU A 46 6.73 -6.30 -19.05
C LEU A 46 6.63 -4.79 -19.23
N TRP A 47 7.71 -4.10 -19.60
CA TRP A 47 7.71 -2.66 -19.85
C TRP A 47 6.87 -2.31 -21.07
N VAL A 48 6.97 -3.08 -22.16
CA VAL A 48 6.10 -2.93 -23.33
C VAL A 48 4.63 -3.17 -22.95
N VAL A 49 4.33 -4.26 -22.24
CA VAL A 49 2.97 -4.57 -21.79
C VAL A 49 2.41 -3.45 -20.89
N ILE A 50 3.20 -2.97 -19.92
CA ILE A 50 2.82 -1.87 -19.04
C ILE A 50 2.57 -0.59 -19.84
N THR A 51 3.37 -0.33 -20.88
CA THR A 51 3.19 0.85 -21.75
C THR A 51 1.88 0.76 -22.54
N ILE A 52 1.55 -0.42 -23.07
CA ILE A 52 0.26 -0.69 -23.74
C ILE A 52 -0.90 -0.52 -22.75
N MET A 53 -0.78 -1.03 -21.52
CA MET A 53 -1.82 -0.86 -20.50
C MET A 53 -1.99 0.60 -20.07
N ASP A 54 -0.91 1.38 -19.94
CA ASP A 54 -0.98 2.81 -19.62
C ASP A 54 -1.68 3.58 -20.75
N LEU A 55 -1.40 3.22 -22.01
CA LEU A 55 -2.10 3.77 -23.17
C LEU A 55 -3.59 3.42 -23.14
N GLY A 56 -3.93 2.17 -22.82
CA GLY A 56 -5.32 1.72 -22.64
C GLY A 56 -6.04 2.47 -21.52
N ARG A 57 -5.37 2.74 -20.38
CA ARG A 57 -5.95 3.56 -19.29
C ARG A 57 -6.20 5.00 -19.72
N ARG A 58 -5.29 5.60 -20.50
CA ARG A 58 -5.49 6.95 -21.07
C ARG A 58 -6.69 6.98 -22.03
N PHE A 59 -6.82 5.94 -22.86
CA PHE A 59 -7.97 5.79 -23.74
C PHE A 59 -9.28 5.58 -22.96
N GLY A 60 -9.25 4.75 -21.91
CA GLY A 60 -10.38 4.54 -21.02
C GLY A 60 -10.80 5.80 -20.27
N ALA A 61 -9.85 6.60 -19.77
CA ALA A 61 -10.15 7.89 -19.14
C ALA A 61 -10.67 8.94 -20.14
N TRP A 62 -10.33 8.78 -21.42
CA TRP A 62 -10.91 9.59 -22.49
C TRP A 62 -12.36 9.16 -22.79
N LEU A 63 -12.65 7.86 -22.80
CA LEU A 63 -13.99 7.31 -23.05
C LEU A 63 -14.95 7.49 -21.86
N PHE A 64 -14.48 7.23 -20.65
CA PHE A 64 -15.23 7.37 -19.40
C PHE A 64 -14.75 8.63 -18.67
N ARG A 65 -15.55 9.71 -18.76
CA ARG A 65 -15.27 10.97 -18.07
C ARG A 65 -15.52 10.79 -16.58
N SER A 66 -14.45 10.72 -15.78
CA SER A 66 -14.54 10.78 -14.32
C SER A 66 -14.94 12.18 -13.83
N GLU A 67 -15.61 12.24 -12.68
CA GLU A 67 -15.98 13.49 -12.00
C GLU A 67 -14.75 14.28 -11.50
N TYR A 68 -13.64 13.59 -11.23
CA TYR A 68 -12.40 14.17 -10.73
C TYR A 68 -11.27 14.04 -11.76
N VAL A 69 -10.41 15.05 -11.79
CA VAL A 69 -9.16 15.06 -12.54
C VAL A 69 -7.99 15.03 -11.57
N ARG A 70 -7.03 14.13 -11.83
CA ARG A 70 -5.80 14.04 -11.06
C ARG A 70 -4.83 15.14 -11.48
N ALA A 71 -4.42 15.95 -10.53
CA ALA A 71 -3.38 16.97 -10.68
C ALA A 71 -2.15 16.64 -9.81
N GLY A 72 -1.00 17.21 -10.17
CA GLY A 72 0.25 17.04 -9.44
C GLY A 72 1.06 15.80 -9.82
N THR A 73 2.14 15.55 -9.08
CA THR A 73 3.12 14.49 -9.36
C THR A 73 3.61 13.81 -8.08
N CYS A 74 4.15 12.59 -8.20
CA CYS A 74 4.66 11.88 -7.04
C CYS A 74 6.01 12.45 -6.56
N HIS A 75 6.08 12.86 -5.29
CA HIS A 75 7.30 13.35 -4.64
C HIS A 75 8.22 12.24 -4.08
N LYS A 76 8.01 10.96 -4.43
CA LYS A 76 8.85 9.83 -4.02
C LYS A 76 9.00 9.63 -2.49
N ARG A 77 8.10 10.18 -1.68
CA ARG A 77 8.16 10.15 -0.20
C ARG A 77 7.95 8.77 0.44
N GLY A 78 7.66 7.72 -0.35
CA GLY A 78 7.53 6.33 0.13
C GLY A 78 6.40 6.04 1.13
N VAL A 79 5.58 7.02 1.54
CA VAL A 79 4.46 6.82 2.48
C VAL A 79 3.49 5.75 1.98
N CYS A 80 3.16 5.76 0.68
CA CYS A 80 2.32 4.74 0.05
C CYS A 80 2.99 3.34 -0.03
N CYS A 81 4.31 3.24 0.17
CA CYS A 81 5.04 1.98 0.20
C CYS A 81 5.08 1.35 1.61
N GLU A 82 4.77 2.13 2.64
CA GLU A 82 4.76 1.67 4.04
C GLU A 82 3.48 0.90 4.37
N HIS A 83 2.35 1.35 3.85
CA HIS A 83 1.03 0.76 4.10
C HIS A 83 0.26 0.63 2.79
N ILE A 84 0.40 -0.52 2.13
CA ILE A 84 -0.37 -0.86 0.93
C ILE A 84 -1.57 -1.68 1.39
N LEU A 85 -2.75 -1.09 1.34
CA LEU A 85 -3.99 -1.79 1.62
C LEU A 85 -4.36 -2.63 0.41
N LEU A 86 -4.48 -3.94 0.62
CA LEU A 86 -4.92 -4.87 -0.40
C LEU A 86 -6.23 -5.51 0.06
N GLU A 87 -7.31 -5.20 -0.64
CA GLU A 87 -8.60 -5.83 -0.41
C GLU A 87 -8.48 -7.35 -0.56
N TRP A 88 -8.91 -8.05 0.48
CA TRP A 88 -8.86 -9.50 0.57
C TRP A 88 -10.27 -10.05 0.32
N SER A 89 -10.45 -10.63 -0.86
CA SER A 89 -11.72 -11.27 -1.22
C SER A 89 -11.91 -12.55 -0.39
N PRO A 90 -13.13 -12.85 0.11
CA PRO A 90 -13.43 -14.10 0.81
C PRO A 90 -13.19 -15.36 -0.03
N TRP A 91 -13.09 -15.21 -1.37
CA TRP A 91 -12.68 -16.29 -2.26
C TRP A 91 -11.27 -16.80 -1.97
N PHE A 92 -10.36 -15.94 -1.51
CA PHE A 92 -9.00 -16.35 -1.17
C PHE A 92 -8.97 -17.25 0.08
N ASP A 93 -9.90 -17.05 1.01
CA ASP A 93 -10.01 -17.91 2.20
C ASP A 93 -10.61 -19.28 1.84
N ARG A 94 -11.51 -19.34 0.86
CA ARG A 94 -12.06 -20.59 0.33
C ARG A 94 -11.04 -21.42 -0.46
N PHE A 95 -10.08 -20.76 -1.13
CA PHE A 95 -9.09 -21.41 -2.00
C PHE A 95 -7.66 -21.02 -1.59
N PRO A 96 -7.05 -21.70 -0.59
CA PRO A 96 -5.76 -21.31 -0.02
C PRO A 96 -4.60 -21.39 -1.01
N TRP A 97 -4.69 -22.27 -2.02
CA TRP A 97 -3.69 -22.36 -3.08
C TRP A 97 -3.68 -21.09 -3.95
N LEU A 98 -4.85 -20.49 -4.21
CA LEU A 98 -5.00 -19.28 -5.01
C LEU A 98 -4.49 -18.07 -4.23
N ALA A 99 -4.80 -17.99 -2.93
CA ALA A 99 -4.24 -17.00 -2.02
C ALA A 99 -2.70 -17.07 -2.00
N ARG A 100 -2.13 -18.29 -1.91
CA ARG A 100 -0.68 -18.51 -1.92
C ARG A 100 -0.05 -18.10 -3.24
N LEU A 101 -0.67 -18.43 -4.37
CA LEU A 101 -0.20 -18.02 -5.70
C LEU A 101 -0.25 -16.51 -5.87
N PHE A 102 -1.32 -15.87 -5.41
CA PHE A 102 -1.49 -14.43 -5.45
C PHE A 102 -0.45 -13.72 -4.58
N MET A 103 -0.26 -14.16 -3.33
CA MET A 103 0.80 -13.61 -2.46
C MET A 103 2.20 -13.85 -3.03
N TRP A 104 2.46 -15.03 -3.59
CA TRP A 104 3.72 -15.30 -4.29
C TRP A 104 3.95 -14.33 -5.44
N LYS A 105 2.91 -14.05 -6.25
CA LYS A 105 2.95 -13.05 -7.32
C LYS A 105 3.27 -11.66 -6.76
N MET A 106 2.58 -11.23 -5.71
CA MET A 106 2.80 -9.92 -5.07
C MET A 106 4.24 -9.79 -4.55
N THR A 107 4.78 -10.83 -3.93
CA THR A 107 6.13 -10.81 -3.37
C THR A 107 7.22 -10.95 -4.43
N ARG A 108 7.05 -11.79 -5.45
CA ARG A 108 8.09 -12.01 -6.47
C ARG A 108 8.09 -10.93 -7.55
N ILE A 109 6.93 -10.47 -7.99
CA ILE A 109 6.80 -9.51 -9.08
C ILE A 109 6.86 -8.09 -8.55
N TYR A 110 6.06 -7.77 -7.54
CA TYR A 110 5.94 -6.39 -7.02
C TYR A 110 6.84 -6.10 -5.83
N SER A 111 7.54 -7.12 -5.32
CA SER A 111 8.39 -6.99 -4.12
C SER A 111 7.60 -6.50 -2.91
N PHE A 112 6.36 -6.95 -2.77
CA PHE A 112 5.53 -6.66 -1.60
C PHE A 112 5.54 -7.82 -0.61
N PHE A 113 5.56 -7.52 0.68
CA PHE A 113 5.51 -8.51 1.75
C PHE A 113 4.31 -8.25 2.65
N ASP A 114 3.73 -9.32 3.18
CA ASP A 114 2.67 -9.21 4.18
C ASP A 114 3.28 -8.72 5.50
N ARG A 115 2.64 -7.73 6.13
CA ARG A 115 3.02 -7.32 7.49
C ARG A 115 2.34 -8.15 8.58
N GLY A 116 1.45 -9.06 8.19
CA GLY A 116 0.81 -10.02 9.10
C GLY A 116 -0.37 -9.43 9.89
N TYR A 117 -0.87 -8.26 9.52
CA TYR A 117 -2.08 -7.69 10.08
C TYR A 117 -3.05 -7.25 8.98
N ALA A 118 -4.33 -7.33 9.33
CA ALA A 118 -5.44 -6.94 8.47
C ALA A 118 -6.20 -5.77 9.08
N TRP A 119 -6.84 -4.98 8.22
CA TRP A 119 -7.78 -3.93 8.57
C TRP A 119 -9.16 -4.32 8.07
N GLU A 120 -10.16 -4.13 8.92
CA GLU A 120 -11.56 -4.24 8.52
C GLU A 120 -11.97 -2.91 7.87
N LEU A 121 -12.46 -2.99 6.64
CA LEU A 121 -13.07 -1.88 5.93
C LEU A 121 -14.57 -1.87 6.20
N GLU A 122 -15.20 -0.72 5.97
CA GLU A 122 -16.65 -0.58 6.00
C GLU A 122 -17.30 -1.59 5.03
N GLY A 123 -18.34 -2.28 5.49
CA GLY A 123 -19.03 -3.32 4.72
C GLY A 123 -18.52 -4.75 4.95
N GLY A 124 -17.70 -4.99 5.98
CA GLY A 124 -17.25 -6.35 6.34
C GLY A 124 -16.17 -6.91 5.42
N LEU A 125 -15.58 -6.06 4.57
CA LEU A 125 -14.43 -6.41 3.76
C LEU A 125 -13.16 -6.35 4.62
N VAL A 126 -12.27 -7.32 4.42
CA VAL A 126 -10.98 -7.36 5.11
C VAL A 126 -9.92 -6.92 4.11
N ALA A 127 -9.03 -6.01 4.49
CA ALA A 127 -7.84 -5.67 3.71
C ALA A 127 -6.58 -6.13 4.45
N ARG A 128 -5.65 -6.77 3.73
CA ARG A 128 -4.33 -7.07 4.27
C ARG A 128 -3.41 -5.89 4.06
N VAL A 129 -2.57 -5.61 5.07
CA VAL A 129 -1.59 -4.54 4.98
C VAL A 129 -0.26 -5.11 4.49
N LEU A 130 0.11 -4.72 3.27
CA LEU A 130 1.38 -5.07 2.66
C LEU A 130 2.40 -3.93 2.83
N GLY A 131 3.66 -4.30 2.97
CA GLY A 131 4.82 -3.41 2.82
C GLY A 131 5.54 -3.65 1.50
N CYS A 132 6.43 -2.72 1.11
CA CYS A 132 7.25 -2.84 -0.08
C CYS A 132 8.75 -2.91 0.25
N HIS A 133 9.46 -3.90 -0.30
CA HIS A 133 10.92 -4.02 -0.12
C HIS A 133 11.73 -2.91 -0.82
N ALA A 134 11.11 -2.14 -1.73
CA ALA A 134 11.76 -1.00 -2.36
C ALA A 134 11.74 0.26 -1.49
N LEU A 135 11.11 0.23 -0.31
CA LEU A 135 11.17 1.33 0.64
C LEU A 135 12.57 1.40 1.26
N ARG A 136 13.23 2.54 1.11
CA ARG A 136 14.56 2.78 1.66
C ARG A 136 14.49 3.26 3.12
N PRO A 137 15.60 3.17 3.88
CA PRO A 137 15.66 3.62 5.27
C PRO A 137 15.41 5.13 5.47
N ASP A 138 15.68 5.94 4.44
CA ASP A 138 15.36 7.38 4.37
C ASP A 138 13.85 7.64 4.19
N GLY A 139 13.04 6.58 4.03
CA GLY A 139 11.62 6.65 3.75
C GLY A 139 11.29 6.91 2.29
N SER A 140 12.27 6.97 1.38
CA SER A 140 12.01 7.22 -0.04
C SER A 140 11.73 5.94 -0.84
N CYS A 141 11.05 6.08 -1.98
CA CYS A 141 10.84 4.96 -2.90
C CYS A 141 12.12 4.69 -3.69
N GLY A 142 12.77 3.55 -3.42
CA GLY A 142 14.06 3.18 -4.01
C GLY A 142 14.00 2.71 -5.45
N ASP A 143 12.85 2.21 -5.91
CA ASP A 143 12.65 1.71 -7.28
C ASP A 143 11.55 2.48 -8.03
N TYR A 144 11.69 3.81 -8.04
CA TYR A 144 10.68 4.67 -8.66
C TYR A 144 10.54 4.45 -10.18
N ARG A 145 11.63 4.10 -10.87
CA ARG A 145 11.63 3.91 -12.33
C ARG A 145 10.92 2.60 -12.72
N LEU A 146 11.17 1.50 -12.00
CA LEU A 146 10.59 0.20 -12.30
C LEU A 146 9.39 -0.13 -11.40
N ARG A 147 8.80 0.88 -10.74
CA ARG A 147 7.63 0.69 -9.88
C ARG A 147 6.50 -0.02 -10.64
N PRO A 148 5.81 -0.97 -9.98
CA PRO A 148 4.77 -1.77 -10.61
C PRO A 148 3.55 -0.92 -10.98
N LEU A 149 2.69 -1.46 -11.85
CA LEU A 149 1.53 -0.74 -12.38
C LEU A 149 0.63 -0.19 -11.27
N ILE A 150 0.42 -0.97 -10.20
CA ILE A 150 -0.36 -0.54 -9.03
C ILE A 150 0.21 0.75 -8.38
N CYS A 151 1.54 0.88 -8.29
CA CYS A 151 2.20 2.08 -7.78
C CYS A 151 2.20 3.25 -8.78
N ARG A 152 2.02 2.99 -10.08
CA ARG A 152 1.89 4.04 -11.11
C ARG A 152 0.46 4.55 -11.24
N ALA A 153 -0.49 3.64 -11.07
CA ALA A 153 -1.92 3.94 -11.06
C ALA A 153 -2.30 4.76 -9.82
N TYR A 154 -1.58 4.58 -8.70
CA TYR A 154 -1.81 5.36 -7.49
C TYR A 154 -1.61 6.88 -7.69
N PRO A 155 -2.48 7.73 -7.12
CA PRO A 155 -3.75 7.38 -6.46
C PRO A 155 -4.82 6.98 -7.50
N GLU A 156 -5.56 5.91 -7.20
CA GLU A 156 -6.63 5.44 -8.08
C GLU A 156 -7.78 6.45 -8.11
N LEU A 157 -8.31 6.71 -9.30
CA LEU A 157 -9.50 7.55 -9.48
C LEU A 157 -10.70 6.61 -9.51
N PRO A 158 -11.55 6.59 -8.47
CA PRO A 158 -12.83 5.93 -8.58
C PRO A 158 -13.69 6.68 -9.60
N ILE A 159 -14.54 5.96 -10.33
CA ILE A 159 -15.52 6.57 -11.26
C ILE A 159 -16.54 7.38 -10.46
N ILE A 160 -16.91 6.89 -9.28
CA ILE A 160 -17.87 7.48 -8.36
C ILE A 160 -17.21 7.58 -6.97
N GLY A 161 -17.27 8.74 -6.34
CA GLY A 161 -16.78 8.96 -4.98
C GLY A 161 -15.47 9.74 -4.90
N LYS A 162 -15.07 10.09 -3.67
CA LYS A 162 -13.91 10.93 -3.41
C LYS A 162 -12.63 10.10 -3.41
N PRO A 163 -11.64 10.43 -4.25
CA PRO A 163 -10.36 9.75 -4.20
C PRO A 163 -9.58 10.13 -2.94
N LEU A 164 -8.99 9.13 -2.29
CA LEU A 164 -8.25 9.32 -1.05
C LEU A 164 -6.74 9.43 -1.32
N VAL A 165 -6.11 10.47 -0.78
CA VAL A 165 -4.66 10.65 -0.81
C VAL A 165 -4.09 10.74 0.59
N HIS A 166 -2.89 10.19 0.78
CA HIS A 166 -2.17 10.39 2.04
C HIS A 166 -1.78 11.86 2.23
N LYS A 167 -1.73 12.30 3.50
CA LYS A 167 -1.28 13.64 3.87
C LYS A 167 0.12 13.90 3.35
N GLY A 168 0.30 15.04 2.68
CA GLY A 168 1.59 15.43 2.08
C GLY A 168 1.98 14.62 0.85
N CYS A 169 1.03 13.94 0.20
CA CYS A 169 1.19 13.44 -1.16
C CYS A 169 1.28 14.62 -2.15
N GLY A 170 2.04 14.47 -3.23
CA GLY A 170 2.14 15.48 -4.29
C GLY A 170 1.02 15.42 -5.33
N PHE A 171 0.09 14.49 -5.16
CA PHE A 171 -1.11 14.39 -5.96
C PHE A 171 -2.26 15.12 -5.28
N SER A 172 -3.05 15.82 -6.08
CA SER A 172 -4.30 16.45 -5.70
C SER A 172 -5.40 16.04 -6.68
N PHE A 173 -6.65 16.18 -6.26
CA PHE A 173 -7.80 15.90 -7.08
C PHE A 173 -8.67 17.13 -7.16
N VAL A 174 -9.02 17.50 -8.38
CA VAL A 174 -9.88 18.66 -8.65
C VAL A 174 -11.14 18.13 -9.32
N ARG A 175 -12.31 18.57 -8.83
CA ARG A 175 -13.58 18.27 -9.49
C ARG A 175 -13.59 18.92 -10.86
N ARG A 176 -14.02 18.17 -11.87
CA ARG A 176 -14.12 18.66 -13.25
C ARG A 176 -15.18 19.77 -13.40
N ASP A 177 -16.16 19.78 -12.50
CA ASP A 177 -17.28 20.74 -12.50
C ASP A 177 -16.92 22.13 -11.97
N GLY A 178 -15.67 22.36 -11.53
CA GLY A 178 -15.20 23.67 -11.05
C GLY A 178 -15.74 24.10 -9.68
N LYS A 179 -16.57 23.29 -9.01
CA LYS A 179 -16.99 23.53 -7.63
C LYS A 179 -15.86 23.13 -6.67
N GLU A 180 -15.34 24.10 -5.91
CA GLU A 180 -14.39 23.85 -4.83
C GLU A 180 -15.03 22.93 -3.78
N GLU A 181 -14.42 21.76 -3.58
CA GLU A 181 -14.70 20.95 -2.40
C GLU A 181 -13.49 21.01 -1.48
N ILE A 182 -13.74 21.42 -0.24
CA ILE A 182 -12.78 21.45 0.84
C ILE A 182 -12.29 20.01 1.05
N ALA A 183 -11.01 19.76 0.77
CA ALA A 183 -10.40 18.45 0.89
C ALA A 183 -10.39 18.02 2.36
N GLU A 184 -11.37 17.23 2.77
CA GLU A 184 -11.39 16.62 4.08
C GLU A 184 -10.28 15.57 4.14
N SER A 185 -9.13 15.96 4.71
CA SER A 185 -8.01 15.06 4.87
C SER A 185 -8.44 13.93 5.80
N VAL A 186 -8.28 12.67 5.36
CA VAL A 186 -8.52 11.50 6.22
C VAL A 186 -7.79 11.72 7.55
N PRO A 187 -8.47 11.75 8.70
CA PRO A 187 -7.79 11.75 9.97
C PRO A 187 -6.95 10.46 10.02
N THR A 188 -5.64 10.62 10.00
CA THR A 188 -4.69 9.57 10.38
C THR A 188 -5.17 9.05 11.72
N ALA A 189 -5.73 7.82 11.73
CA ALA A 189 -6.17 7.14 12.94
C ALA A 189 -5.07 7.32 13.98
N ARG A 190 -5.41 8.03 15.07
CA ARG A 190 -4.48 8.25 16.16
C ARG A 190 -4.09 6.88 16.68
N THR A 191 -2.81 6.73 16.96
CA THR A 191 -2.12 5.50 17.37
C THR A 191 -2.59 4.95 18.73
N ASN A 192 -3.72 5.43 19.27
CA ASN A 192 -4.24 5.09 20.59
C ASN A 192 -5.29 3.96 20.57
N ASP A 193 -5.78 3.54 19.41
CA ASP A 193 -6.73 2.41 19.32
C ASP A 193 -6.05 1.03 19.26
N LEU A 194 -4.71 0.99 19.27
CA LEU A 194 -3.91 -0.25 19.30
C LEU A 194 -4.06 -1.06 20.61
N VAL A 195 -4.72 -0.52 21.64
CA VAL A 195 -4.89 -1.21 22.93
C VAL A 195 -6.15 -2.11 22.96
N VAL A 196 -7.10 -1.98 22.03
CA VAL A 196 -8.38 -2.69 22.13
C VAL A 196 -8.41 -4.04 21.38
N LEU A 197 -7.47 -4.33 20.47
CA LEU A 197 -7.46 -5.59 19.71
C LEU A 197 -6.63 -6.72 20.34
N ARG A 198 -6.41 -6.71 21.67
CA ARG A 198 -5.65 -7.77 22.38
C ARG A 198 -6.51 -8.85 23.05
N LYS A 199 -7.84 -8.89 22.85
CA LYS A 199 -8.70 -9.79 23.66
C LYS A 199 -9.70 -10.71 22.95
N ARG A 200 -9.59 -10.96 21.63
CA ARG A 200 -10.49 -11.92 20.94
C ARG A 200 -9.84 -12.79 19.86
N ALA A 201 -8.56 -13.15 20.02
CA ALA A 201 -8.02 -14.31 19.32
C ALA A 201 -7.95 -15.49 20.31
N GLY A 202 -9.13 -16.00 20.68
CA GLY A 202 -9.26 -17.37 21.18
C GLY A 202 -9.25 -18.29 19.97
N VAL A 203 -8.05 -18.71 19.57
CA VAL A 203 -7.86 -19.81 18.63
C VAL A 203 -6.94 -20.79 19.35
N ASP A 204 -7.54 -21.80 19.96
CA ASP A 204 -6.82 -22.93 20.54
C ASP A 204 -6.12 -23.71 19.41
N PRO A 205 -4.82 -24.03 19.54
CA PRO A 205 -4.18 -24.96 18.64
C PRO A 205 -4.44 -26.39 19.11
N LEU A 206 -5.09 -27.18 18.24
CA LEU A 206 -4.94 -28.64 18.12
C LEU A 206 -5.16 -29.49 19.39
N GLY A 207 -6.36 -30.05 19.48
CA GLY A 207 -6.69 -31.28 20.21
C GLY A 207 -7.67 -32.09 19.39
#